data_AF-A0A971GEM9-F1
#
_entry.id   AF-A0A971GEM9-F1
#
_cell.length_a   1.000
_cell.length_b   1.000
_cell.length_c   1.000
_cell.angle_alpha   90.00
_cell.angle_beta   90.00
_cell.angle_gamma   90.00
#
_symmetry.space_group_name_H-M   'P 1'
#
loop_
_entity.id
_entity.type
_entity.pdbx_description
1 polymer ?
#
loop_
_entity_poly.entity_id
_entity_poly.type
_entity_poly.pdbx_seq_one_letter_code
_entity_poly.pdbx_strand_id
1 'polypeptide(L)'
;MLSLVRGGTREIFLKLKDQGVIESVAAKFPLVEKQYEDAWDSSSEGQTLIFATMKGRSLGEIRVFLADSSPGEILAFMLNEGLCDKLEKASMLPRTILFRVSGDYSEVMEQMKQDLDAKVGKIPLFLRWTDSGGRVAVMFTRNNLNRPIAIKDLFPDVLYIQMPYEQLLRSLRSRAMSYFNEARGHADWRSLEIRVYDMWERYPLQAKRLRLVLDELEIGLVLGEGRGKDFAHILMPVPVYRFHLATFLEPERIKEILMGMEYSASGKRLVDLDLFEGKKKTSWGAMAEKDEDRERAGVRLRERLMEGLLPSTGDQLARIEEEIEGEERA
;
A
#
# COMPACT_ATOMS: atom_id res chain seq x y z
N MET A 1 -2.54 -0.25 -7.63
CA MET A 1 -3.72 -1.12 -7.82
C MET A 1 -4.08 -1.76 -6.50
N LEU A 2 -5.30 -2.27 -6.34
CA LEU A 2 -5.71 -2.96 -5.10
C LEU A 2 -4.71 -4.07 -4.72
N SER A 3 -4.17 -3.96 -3.51
CA SER A 3 -3.31 -4.97 -2.91
C SER A 3 -4.00 -5.58 -1.70
N LEU A 4 -4.16 -6.89 -1.72
CA LEU A 4 -4.80 -7.64 -0.63
C LEU A 4 -3.80 -8.42 0.23
N VAL A 5 -2.62 -8.72 -0.31
CA VAL A 5 -1.59 -9.52 0.37
C VAL A 5 -0.22 -8.96 0.04
N ARG A 6 0.55 -8.64 1.08
CA ARG A 6 1.91 -8.12 0.98
C ARG A 6 2.85 -8.88 1.91
N GLY A 7 4.10 -9.07 1.51
CA GLY A 7 5.13 -9.42 2.47
C GLY A 7 5.27 -8.32 3.52
N GLY A 8 5.41 -8.72 4.77
CA GLY A 8 5.81 -7.77 5.81
C GLY A 8 7.31 -7.52 5.78
N THR A 9 7.73 -6.65 6.68
CA THR A 9 9.13 -6.31 6.90
C THR A 9 9.91 -7.55 7.31
N ARG A 10 11.15 -7.66 6.83
CA ARG A 10 12.02 -8.79 7.16
C ARG A 10 12.78 -8.48 8.44
N GLU A 11 13.17 -9.51 9.17
CA GLU A 11 13.73 -9.30 10.49
C GLU A 11 14.89 -10.27 10.76
N ILE A 12 15.98 -9.72 11.29
CA ILE A 12 17.13 -10.49 11.76
C ILE A 12 17.52 -10.07 13.17
N PHE A 13 17.92 -11.06 13.97
CA PHE A 13 18.47 -10.85 15.29
C PHE A 13 19.97 -11.18 15.30
N LEU A 14 20.76 -10.23 15.79
CA LEU A 14 22.21 -10.32 15.91
C LEU A 14 22.63 -10.15 17.37
N LYS A 15 23.29 -11.17 17.91
CA LYS A 15 23.97 -11.12 19.19
C LYS A 15 25.47 -10.93 18.94
N LEU A 16 25.99 -9.80 19.35
CA LEU A 16 27.32 -9.30 18.98
C LEU A 16 28.32 -9.51 20.11
N LYS A 17 29.56 -9.87 19.78
CA LYS A 17 30.71 -9.80 20.71
C LYS A 17 31.43 -8.44 20.60
N ASP A 18 31.35 -7.80 19.44
CA ASP A 18 32.00 -6.53 19.10
C ASP A 18 31.00 -5.61 18.38
N GLN A 19 30.95 -4.34 18.78
CA GLN A 19 30.07 -3.34 18.15
C GLN A 19 30.52 -2.97 16.72
N GLY A 20 31.79 -3.17 16.38
CA GLY A 20 32.34 -2.88 15.04
C GLY A 20 31.65 -3.66 13.91
N VAL A 21 30.88 -4.70 14.23
CA VAL A 21 30.01 -5.38 13.25
C VAL A 21 28.96 -4.42 12.69
N ILE A 22 28.30 -3.61 13.53
CA ILE A 22 27.27 -2.67 13.07
C ILE A 22 27.89 -1.56 12.22
N GLU A 23 29.07 -1.07 12.61
CA GLU A 23 29.81 -0.05 11.84
C GLU A 23 30.20 -0.58 10.45
N SER A 24 30.66 -1.82 10.39
CA SER A 24 31.02 -2.48 9.13
C SER A 24 29.80 -2.68 8.22
N VAL A 25 28.67 -3.10 8.80
CA VAL A 25 27.40 -3.22 8.07
C VAL A 25 26.92 -1.84 7.60
N ALA A 26 27.00 -0.81 8.44
CA ALA A 26 26.62 0.56 8.11
C ALA A 26 27.47 1.18 6.99
N ALA A 27 28.74 0.78 6.87
CA ALA A 27 29.62 1.23 5.79
C ALA A 27 29.18 0.69 4.41
N LYS A 28 28.51 -0.47 4.37
CA LYS A 28 28.02 -1.09 3.13
C LYS A 28 26.54 -0.83 2.86
N PHE A 29 25.73 -0.87 3.90
CA PHE A 29 24.28 -0.74 3.85
C PHE A 29 23.87 0.45 4.73
N PRO A 30 23.24 1.49 4.18
CA PRO A 30 22.75 2.61 4.98
C PRO A 30 21.80 2.10 6.08
N LEU A 31 22.19 2.34 7.34
CA LEU A 31 21.40 1.96 8.51
C LEU A 31 20.79 3.20 9.15
N VAL A 32 19.50 3.11 9.47
CA VAL A 32 18.82 4.13 10.29
C VAL A 32 18.46 3.51 11.63
N GLU A 33 19.05 3.99 12.71
CA GLU A 33 18.69 3.57 14.06
C GLU A 33 17.34 4.16 14.45
N LYS A 34 16.47 3.31 15.01
CA LYS A 34 15.10 3.66 15.39
C LYS A 34 14.72 3.02 16.72
N GLN A 35 13.72 3.58 17.39
CA GLN A 35 13.03 2.87 18.46
C GLN A 35 12.22 1.70 17.87
N TYR A 36 11.92 0.69 18.68
CA TYR A 36 11.24 -0.52 18.22
C TYR A 36 9.93 -0.22 17.46
N GLU A 37 9.07 0.61 18.05
CA GLU A 37 7.75 0.95 17.49
C GLU A 37 7.91 1.77 16.20
N ASP A 38 8.75 2.81 16.23
CA ASP A 38 9.04 3.65 15.05
C ASP A 38 9.62 2.85 13.88
N ALA A 39 10.46 1.84 14.19
CA ALA A 39 11.09 0.99 13.19
C ALA A 39 10.06 0.16 12.45
N TRP A 40 9.09 -0.40 13.17
CA TRP A 40 7.96 -1.11 12.58
C TRP A 40 7.06 -0.19 11.76
N ASP A 41 6.63 0.92 12.35
CA ASP A 41 5.66 1.84 11.76
C ASP A 41 6.14 2.48 10.45
N SER A 42 7.46 2.60 10.28
CA SER A 42 8.07 3.20 9.09
C SER A 42 8.64 2.19 8.08
N SER A 43 8.57 0.90 8.40
CA SER A 43 9.11 -0.15 7.54
C SER A 43 8.13 -0.62 6.48
N SER A 44 8.66 -1.06 5.34
CA SER A 44 7.88 -1.56 4.21
C SER A 44 8.41 -2.91 3.69
N GLU A 45 7.71 -3.47 2.71
CA GLU A 45 8.13 -4.69 2.01
C GLU A 45 9.51 -4.49 1.36
N GLY A 46 10.39 -5.49 1.52
CA GLY A 46 11.75 -5.47 0.96
C GLY A 46 12.83 -5.01 1.95
N GLN A 47 12.46 -4.20 2.94
CA GLN A 47 13.37 -3.72 3.98
C GLN A 47 13.60 -4.76 5.10
N THR A 48 14.68 -4.57 5.86
CA THR A 48 15.06 -5.43 6.98
C THR A 48 15.22 -4.64 8.27
N LEU A 49 14.60 -5.12 9.34
CA LEU A 49 14.85 -4.73 10.71
C LEU A 49 15.97 -5.60 11.30
N ILE A 50 17.02 -4.96 11.76
CA ILE A 50 18.17 -5.58 12.42
C ILE A 50 18.05 -5.29 13.91
N PHE A 51 17.77 -6.33 14.69
CA PHE A 51 17.79 -6.27 16.15
C PHE A 51 19.16 -6.68 16.65
N ALA A 52 19.90 -5.77 17.27
CA ALA A 52 21.25 -6.01 17.74
C ALA A 52 21.36 -5.85 19.26
N THR A 53 22.06 -6.79 19.91
CA THR A 53 22.44 -6.68 21.33
C THR A 53 23.84 -7.23 21.56
N MET A 54 24.54 -6.71 22.57
CA MET A 54 25.86 -7.23 22.95
C MET A 54 25.74 -8.50 23.81
N LYS A 55 26.75 -9.35 23.72
CA LYS A 55 26.93 -10.49 24.62
C LYS A 55 26.86 -10.04 26.08
N GLY A 56 26.06 -10.76 26.87
CA GLY A 56 25.87 -10.49 28.30
C GLY A 56 24.86 -9.40 28.62
N ARG A 57 24.31 -8.68 27.62
CA ARG A 57 23.25 -7.70 27.83
C ARG A 57 21.86 -8.31 27.74
N SER A 58 20.90 -7.66 28.39
CA SER A 58 19.49 -8.07 28.37
C SER A 58 18.80 -7.70 27.05
N LEU A 59 17.63 -8.29 26.79
CA LEU A 59 16.77 -7.90 25.65
C LEU A 59 16.27 -6.44 25.76
N GLY A 60 16.36 -5.80 26.93
CA GLY A 60 15.98 -4.39 27.10
C GLY A 60 16.97 -3.39 26.52
N GLU A 61 18.17 -3.82 26.15
CA GLU A 61 19.23 -2.97 25.56
C GLU A 61 19.38 -3.21 24.05
N ILE A 62 18.33 -3.71 23.39
CA ILE A 62 18.35 -3.97 21.97
C ILE A 62 18.31 -2.66 21.20
N ARG A 63 19.22 -2.54 20.24
CA ARG A 63 19.23 -1.48 19.23
C ARG A 63 18.55 -2.01 17.97
N VAL A 64 17.73 -1.17 17.34
CA VAL A 64 16.98 -1.54 16.13
C VAL A 64 17.45 -0.66 14.98
N PHE A 65 17.85 -1.30 13.89
CA PHE A 65 18.27 -0.61 12.67
C PHE A 65 17.38 -1.02 11.51
N LEU A 66 16.95 -0.03 10.72
CA LEU A 66 16.27 -0.26 9.44
C LEU A 66 17.30 -0.21 8.32
N ALA A 67 17.29 -1.22 7.46
CA ALA A 67 18.15 -1.33 6.29
C ALA A 67 17.31 -1.57 5.02
N ASP A 68 17.63 -0.87 3.94
CA ASP A 68 17.04 -1.09 2.62
C ASP A 68 17.77 -2.20 1.86
N SER A 69 17.80 -3.39 2.45
CA SER A 69 18.51 -4.56 1.93
C SER A 69 17.90 -5.84 2.47
N SER A 70 18.13 -6.95 1.78
CA SER A 70 17.65 -8.25 2.26
C SER A 70 18.53 -8.80 3.40
N PRO A 71 17.95 -9.64 4.29
CA PRO A 71 18.72 -10.37 5.29
C PRO A 71 19.86 -11.19 4.70
N GLY A 72 19.63 -11.78 3.51
CA GLY A 72 20.60 -12.61 2.82
C GLY A 72 21.82 -11.80 2.38
N GLU A 73 21.64 -10.60 1.84
CA GLU A 73 22.74 -9.70 1.46
C GLU A 73 23.56 -9.26 2.66
N ILE A 74 22.90 -8.89 3.77
CA ILE A 74 23.55 -8.49 5.01
C ILE A 74 24.38 -9.64 5.57
N LEU A 75 23.81 -10.83 5.68
CA LEU A 75 24.51 -12.02 6.21
C LEU A 75 25.64 -12.48 5.28
N ALA A 76 25.45 -12.43 3.96
CA ALA A 76 26.49 -12.77 2.98
C ALA A 76 27.67 -11.79 3.07
N PHE A 77 27.40 -10.49 3.21
CA PHE A 77 28.43 -9.49 3.47
C PHE A 77 29.21 -9.82 4.76
N MET A 78 28.50 -10.09 5.86
CA MET A 78 29.15 -10.41 7.14
C MET A 78 30.03 -11.67 7.06
N LEU A 79 29.62 -12.67 6.27
CA LEU A 79 30.39 -13.88 6.03
C LEU A 79 31.65 -13.60 5.20
N ASN A 80 31.50 -12.86 4.10
CA ASN A 80 32.60 -12.57 3.18
C ASN A 80 33.65 -11.63 3.78
N GLU A 81 33.24 -10.69 4.64
CA GLU A 81 34.15 -9.78 5.35
C GLU A 81 34.73 -10.38 6.64
N GLY A 82 34.50 -11.68 6.91
CA GLY A 82 35.06 -12.35 8.08
C GLY A 82 34.54 -11.82 9.43
N LEU A 83 33.34 -11.24 9.47
CA LEU A 83 32.75 -10.69 10.69
C LEU A 83 32.18 -11.78 11.63
N CYS A 84 32.13 -13.04 11.18
CA CYS A 84 31.56 -14.16 11.93
C CYS A 84 32.17 -14.35 13.33
N ASP A 85 33.48 -14.15 13.50
CA ASP A 85 34.15 -14.31 14.80
C ASP A 85 33.66 -13.29 15.84
N LYS A 86 33.20 -12.14 15.36
CA LYS A 86 32.65 -11.03 16.13
C LYS A 86 31.16 -11.21 16.48
N LEU A 87 30.51 -12.27 15.99
CA LEU A 87 29.14 -12.64 16.34
C LEU A 87 29.12 -13.79 17.33
N GLU A 88 28.17 -13.73 18.26
CA GLU A 88 27.78 -14.86 19.10
C GLU A 88 26.66 -15.65 18.45
N LYS A 89 25.66 -14.95 17.88
CA LYS A 89 24.50 -15.58 17.24
C LYS A 89 23.94 -14.65 16.17
N ALA A 90 23.55 -15.23 15.05
CA ALA A 90 22.66 -14.59 14.08
C ALA A 90 21.46 -15.52 13.88
N SER A 91 20.25 -14.96 13.84
CA SER A 91 19.04 -15.73 13.58
C SER A 91 18.02 -14.92 12.79
N MET A 92 17.41 -15.57 11.81
CA MET A 92 16.21 -15.05 11.17
C MET A 92 15.06 -15.03 12.19
N LEU A 93 14.32 -13.94 12.23
CA LEU A 93 13.07 -13.86 12.97
C LEU A 93 11.88 -14.27 12.07
N PRO A 94 10.71 -14.60 12.65
CA PRO A 94 9.53 -14.99 11.89
C PRO A 94 9.22 -14.03 10.75
N ARG A 95 8.94 -14.58 9.57
CA ARG A 95 8.46 -13.76 8.47
C ARG A 95 7.02 -13.34 8.73
N THR A 96 6.69 -12.12 8.33
CA THR A 96 5.35 -11.57 8.42
C THR A 96 4.71 -11.46 7.04
N ILE A 97 3.39 -11.61 6.99
CA ILE A 97 2.54 -11.31 5.83
C ILE A 97 1.44 -10.39 6.32
N LEU A 98 1.16 -9.33 5.56
CA LEU A 98 0.06 -8.42 5.80
C LEU A 98 -1.08 -8.77 4.86
N PHE A 99 -2.28 -8.93 5.43
CA PHE A 99 -3.49 -9.26 4.71
C PHE A 99 -4.52 -8.14 4.91
N ARG A 100 -4.99 -7.55 3.82
CA ARG A 100 -6.00 -6.52 3.85
C ARG A 100 -7.38 -7.14 3.96
N VAL A 101 -8.15 -6.70 4.94
CA VAL A 101 -9.54 -7.12 5.15
C VAL A 101 -10.48 -5.95 5.00
N SER A 102 -11.69 -6.24 4.53
CA SER A 102 -12.80 -5.29 4.46
C SER A 102 -14.05 -6.01 4.96
N GLY A 103 -14.88 -5.36 5.78
CA GLY A 103 -16.02 -6.04 6.43
C GLY A 103 -15.64 -6.72 7.75
N ASP A 104 -16.19 -7.92 7.98
CA ASP A 104 -15.98 -8.71 9.20
C ASP A 104 -14.66 -9.48 9.12
N TYR A 105 -13.67 -9.04 9.88
CA TYR A 105 -12.36 -9.69 9.92
C TYR A 105 -12.39 -11.02 10.69
N SER A 106 -13.37 -11.22 11.57
CA SER A 106 -13.47 -12.41 12.43
C SER A 106 -13.78 -13.64 11.59
N GLU A 107 -14.68 -13.48 10.61
CA GLU A 107 -15.06 -14.53 9.66
C GLU A 107 -13.86 -14.94 8.78
N VAL A 108 -13.16 -13.96 8.20
CA VAL A 108 -11.93 -14.21 7.42
C VAL A 108 -10.88 -14.94 8.25
N MET A 109 -10.66 -14.49 9.49
CA MET A 109 -9.67 -15.07 10.36
C MET A 109 -10.01 -16.53 10.69
N GLU A 110 -11.27 -16.83 11.01
CA GLU A 110 -11.68 -18.21 11.32
C GLU A 110 -11.61 -19.11 10.09
N GLN A 111 -11.99 -18.60 8.90
CA GLN A 111 -11.85 -19.33 7.66
C GLN A 111 -10.39 -19.63 7.31
N MET A 112 -9.52 -18.62 7.33
CA MET A 112 -8.08 -18.79 7.07
C MET A 112 -7.43 -19.72 8.08
N LYS A 113 -7.87 -19.68 9.34
CA LYS A 113 -7.42 -20.59 10.40
C LYS A 113 -7.77 -22.04 10.09
N GLN A 114 -8.98 -22.32 9.64
CA GLN A 114 -9.41 -23.66 9.25
C GLN A 114 -8.66 -24.14 8.00
N ASP A 115 -8.54 -23.28 6.99
CA ASP A 115 -7.94 -23.62 5.70
C ASP A 115 -6.43 -23.87 5.76
N LEU A 116 -5.74 -23.26 6.73
CA LEU A 116 -4.28 -23.28 6.84
C LEU A 116 -3.77 -23.94 8.13
N ASP A 117 -4.66 -24.58 8.90
CA ASP A 117 -4.37 -25.16 10.23
C ASP A 117 -3.58 -24.19 11.13
N ALA A 118 -4.06 -22.94 11.19
CA ALA A 118 -3.36 -21.86 11.84
C ALA A 118 -3.60 -21.80 13.35
N LYS A 119 -2.61 -21.28 14.10
CA LYS A 119 -2.76 -20.95 15.51
C LYS A 119 -3.00 -19.46 15.69
N VAL A 120 -4.08 -19.10 16.37
CA VAL A 120 -4.35 -17.71 16.74
C VAL A 120 -3.42 -17.30 17.88
N GLY A 121 -2.82 -16.12 17.76
CA GLY A 121 -2.07 -15.48 18.83
C GLY A 121 -2.16 -13.96 18.72
N LYS A 122 -1.21 -13.27 19.36
CA LYS A 122 -1.10 -11.80 19.32
C LYS A 122 0.13 -11.40 18.52
N ILE A 123 0.19 -10.13 18.10
CA ILE A 123 1.40 -9.56 17.49
C ILE A 123 2.60 -9.90 18.38
N PRO A 124 3.59 -10.65 17.86
CA PRO A 124 4.67 -11.13 18.70
C PRO A 124 5.55 -9.96 19.11
N LEU A 125 6.05 -10.02 20.35
CA LEU A 125 7.33 -9.39 20.61
C LEU A 125 8.38 -10.31 20.00
N PHE A 126 8.75 -10.07 18.73
CA PHE A 126 9.60 -10.96 17.93
C PHE A 126 10.92 -11.33 18.63
N LEU A 127 11.41 -10.47 19.51
CA LEU A 127 12.59 -10.68 20.36
C LEU A 127 12.45 -11.80 21.40
N ARG A 128 11.22 -12.16 21.78
CA ARG A 128 10.91 -13.29 22.66
C ARG A 128 10.58 -14.57 21.88
N TRP A 129 10.69 -14.53 20.56
CA TRP A 129 10.42 -15.68 19.72
C TRP A 129 11.52 -16.72 19.89
N THR A 130 11.19 -17.80 20.61
CA THR A 130 12.10 -18.92 20.89
C THR A 130 11.88 -20.12 19.96
N ASP A 131 10.84 -20.08 19.13
CA ASP A 131 10.44 -21.21 18.31
C ASP A 131 11.22 -21.21 16.98
N SER A 132 12.10 -22.20 16.80
CA SER A 132 12.86 -22.42 15.57
C SER A 132 12.00 -22.97 14.42
N GLY A 133 10.70 -23.23 14.66
CA GLY A 133 9.81 -24.00 13.79
C GLY A 133 9.26 -23.33 12.53
N GLY A 134 9.91 -22.28 11.99
CA GLY A 134 9.58 -21.76 10.65
C GLY A 134 8.14 -21.25 10.48
N ARG A 135 7.50 -20.76 11.55
CA ARG A 135 6.14 -20.19 11.46
C ARG A 135 6.16 -18.82 10.82
N VAL A 136 5.18 -18.57 9.97
CA VAL A 136 4.92 -17.25 9.38
C VAL A 136 3.75 -16.63 10.13
N ALA A 137 3.87 -15.34 10.44
CA ALA A 137 2.82 -14.56 11.09
C ALA A 137 2.01 -13.83 10.01
N VAL A 138 0.71 -14.11 9.91
CA VAL A 138 -0.23 -13.36 9.08
C VAL A 138 -0.95 -12.36 9.97
N MET A 139 -0.76 -11.08 9.66
CA MET A 139 -1.34 -9.93 10.35
C MET A 139 -2.39 -9.28 9.46
N PHE A 140 -3.43 -8.72 10.06
CA PHE A 140 -4.55 -8.14 9.32
C PHE A 140 -4.57 -6.62 9.47
N THR A 141 -5.08 -5.93 8.44
CA THR A 141 -5.33 -4.49 8.48
C THR A 141 -6.48 -4.10 7.55
N ARG A 142 -7.08 -2.93 7.77
CA ARG A 142 -7.99 -2.29 6.79
C ARG A 142 -7.26 -1.33 5.84
N ASN A 143 -6.04 -0.95 6.20
CA ASN A 143 -5.26 0.06 5.50
C ASN A 143 -4.72 -0.48 4.16
N ASN A 144 -4.33 0.45 3.29
CA ASN A 144 -3.70 0.13 2.02
C ASN A 144 -2.34 -0.52 2.26
N LEU A 145 -2.02 -1.54 1.45
CA LEU A 145 -0.78 -2.29 1.60
C LEU A 145 0.38 -1.69 0.79
N ASN A 146 0.16 -0.70 -0.05
CA ASN A 146 1.25 -0.04 -0.80
C ASN A 146 2.11 0.93 0.04
N ARG A 147 1.87 1.06 1.35
CA ARG A 147 2.56 1.99 2.26
C ARG A 147 2.93 1.35 3.61
N PRO A 148 3.85 1.92 4.39
CA PRO A 148 4.09 1.48 5.77
C PRO A 148 2.79 1.47 6.59
N ILE A 149 2.65 0.48 7.48
CA ILE A 149 1.46 0.31 8.31
C ILE A 149 1.92 0.33 9.75
N ALA A 150 1.36 1.24 10.54
CA ALA A 150 1.67 1.34 11.95
C ALA A 150 1.09 0.15 12.72
N ILE A 151 1.77 -0.27 13.80
CA ILE A 151 1.32 -1.40 14.64
C ILE A 151 -0.10 -1.15 15.18
N LYS A 152 -0.43 0.11 15.52
CA LYS A 152 -1.76 0.51 16.00
C LYS A 152 -2.89 0.32 14.97
N ASP A 153 -2.53 0.27 13.68
CA ASP A 153 -3.47 0.11 12.56
C ASP A 153 -3.63 -1.38 12.16
N LEU A 154 -2.95 -2.28 12.87
CA LEU A 154 -3.13 -3.72 12.75
C LEU A 154 -4.21 -4.22 13.69
N PHE A 155 -4.92 -5.27 13.28
CA PHE A 155 -5.77 -6.00 14.20
C PHE A 155 -4.92 -6.72 15.27
N PRO A 156 -5.45 -6.89 16.49
CA PRO A 156 -4.68 -7.43 17.61
C PRO A 156 -4.35 -8.92 17.45
N ASP A 157 -5.13 -9.64 16.65
CA ASP A 157 -4.99 -11.09 16.45
C ASP A 157 -4.12 -11.39 15.23
N VAL A 158 -3.28 -12.43 15.38
CA VAL A 158 -2.33 -12.89 14.37
C VAL A 158 -2.53 -14.38 14.14
N LEU A 159 -2.46 -14.81 12.88
CA LEU A 159 -2.42 -16.23 12.54
C LEU A 159 -0.98 -16.70 12.36
N TYR A 160 -0.57 -17.65 13.19
CA TYR A 160 0.70 -18.34 13.05
C TYR A 160 0.52 -19.62 12.25
N ILE A 161 1.21 -19.70 11.12
CA ILE A 161 1.04 -20.79 10.15
C ILE A 161 2.37 -21.51 9.98
N GLN A 162 2.35 -22.83 10.11
CA GLN A 162 3.52 -23.67 9.93
C GLN A 162 3.63 -24.12 8.47
N MET A 163 4.05 -23.19 7.62
CA MET A 163 4.23 -23.40 6.18
C MET A 163 5.40 -22.55 5.68
N PRO A 164 6.21 -23.02 4.69
CA PRO A 164 7.22 -22.19 4.07
C PRO A 164 6.65 -20.86 3.56
N TYR A 165 7.34 -19.75 3.85
CA TYR A 165 6.87 -18.39 3.54
C TYR A 165 6.42 -18.21 2.08
N GLU A 166 7.23 -18.66 1.11
CA GLU A 166 6.91 -18.50 -0.31
C GLU A 166 5.70 -19.32 -0.75
N GLN A 167 5.47 -20.47 -0.11
CA GLN A 167 4.29 -21.29 -0.36
C GLN A 167 3.05 -20.62 0.21
N LEU A 168 3.13 -20.13 1.45
CA LEU A 168 2.03 -19.44 2.11
C LEU A 168 1.66 -18.14 1.38
N LEU A 169 2.65 -17.30 1.04
CA LEU A 169 2.41 -16.05 0.32
C LEU A 169 1.69 -16.29 -1.01
N ARG A 170 2.10 -17.33 -1.75
CA ARG A 170 1.47 -17.72 -3.01
C ARG A 170 0.04 -18.21 -2.81
N SER A 171 -0.17 -19.05 -1.80
CA SER A 171 -1.51 -19.57 -1.44
C SER A 171 -2.46 -18.46 -1.00
N LEU A 172 -1.96 -17.49 -0.22
CA LEU A 172 -2.76 -16.34 0.19
C LEU A 172 -3.08 -15.45 -0.99
N ARG A 173 -2.11 -15.15 -1.87
CA ARG A 173 -2.35 -14.35 -3.07
C ARG A 173 -3.39 -14.98 -4.01
N SER A 174 -3.37 -16.30 -4.20
CA SER A 174 -4.35 -16.97 -5.06
C SER A 174 -5.77 -16.97 -4.50
N ARG A 175 -5.92 -16.95 -3.16
CA ARG A 175 -7.22 -16.95 -2.47
C ARG A 175 -7.64 -15.60 -1.91
N ALA A 176 -6.81 -14.56 -2.06
CA ALA A 176 -6.98 -13.27 -1.40
C ALA A 176 -8.35 -12.63 -1.69
N MET A 177 -8.75 -12.66 -2.96
CA MET A 177 -10.03 -12.13 -3.41
C MET A 177 -11.21 -12.89 -2.81
N SER A 178 -11.10 -14.22 -2.65
CA SER A 178 -12.17 -15.04 -2.06
C SER A 178 -12.37 -14.67 -0.60
N TYR A 179 -11.30 -14.69 0.21
CA TYR A 179 -11.36 -14.23 1.61
C TYR A 179 -11.88 -12.79 1.73
N PHE A 180 -11.40 -11.88 0.88
CA PHE A 180 -11.83 -10.48 0.90
C PHE A 180 -13.32 -10.30 0.58
N ASN A 181 -13.86 -11.09 -0.35
CA ASN A 181 -15.28 -11.00 -0.74
C ASN A 181 -16.21 -11.67 0.28
N GLU A 182 -15.79 -12.80 0.85
CA GLU A 182 -16.54 -13.52 1.88
C GLU A 182 -16.71 -12.66 3.14
N ALA A 183 -15.65 -11.96 3.56
CA ALA A 183 -15.66 -10.98 4.66
C ALA A 183 -16.75 -9.89 4.56
N ARG A 184 -17.21 -9.61 3.34
CA ARG A 184 -18.20 -8.59 3.03
C ARG A 184 -19.60 -9.17 2.79
N GLY A 185 -19.82 -10.44 3.12
CA GLY A 185 -21.08 -11.14 2.83
C GLY A 185 -21.36 -11.26 1.33
N HIS A 186 -20.31 -11.50 0.53
CA HIS A 186 -20.38 -11.52 -0.94
C HIS A 186 -20.85 -10.19 -1.56
N ALA A 187 -20.45 -9.05 -1.00
CA ALA A 187 -20.77 -7.74 -1.59
C ALA A 187 -20.32 -7.66 -3.06
N ASP A 188 -21.25 -7.29 -3.94
CA ASP A 188 -21.00 -7.20 -5.37
C ASP A 188 -19.96 -6.12 -5.68
N TRP A 189 -19.03 -6.48 -6.57
CA TRP A 189 -18.11 -5.53 -7.16
C TRP A 189 -18.88 -4.62 -8.11
N ARG A 190 -18.68 -3.31 -7.96
CA ARG A 190 -19.25 -2.32 -8.86
C ARG A 190 -18.37 -2.18 -10.08
N SER A 191 -18.99 -2.17 -11.26
CA SER A 191 -18.33 -1.89 -12.52
C SER A 191 -18.59 -0.44 -12.90
N LEU A 192 -17.54 0.38 -12.78
CA LEU A 192 -17.59 1.81 -13.05
C LEU A 192 -16.81 2.15 -14.33
N GLU A 193 -17.31 3.11 -15.08
CA GLU A 193 -16.61 3.71 -16.21
C GLU A 193 -16.25 5.16 -15.87
N ILE A 194 -14.96 5.47 -15.88
CA ILE A 194 -14.46 6.84 -15.75
C ILE A 194 -14.20 7.37 -17.15
N ARG A 195 -14.79 8.51 -17.47
CA ARG A 195 -14.60 9.22 -18.74
C ARG A 195 -13.79 10.48 -18.51
N VAL A 196 -12.71 10.60 -19.25
CA VAL A 196 -11.76 11.71 -19.20
C VAL A 196 -11.98 12.58 -20.41
N TYR A 197 -12.48 13.80 -20.21
CA TYR A 197 -12.58 14.81 -21.26
C TYR A 197 -11.52 15.88 -21.00
N ASP A 198 -10.54 15.93 -21.90
CA ASP A 198 -9.43 16.86 -21.85
C ASP A 198 -9.48 17.78 -23.07
N MET A 199 -9.60 19.08 -22.84
CA MET A 199 -9.66 20.08 -23.91
C MET A 199 -8.35 20.20 -24.68
N TRP A 200 -7.21 19.83 -24.08
CA TRP A 200 -5.90 19.84 -24.72
C TRP A 200 -5.52 18.48 -25.33
N GLU A 201 -6.43 17.50 -25.27
CA GLU A 201 -6.23 16.13 -25.77
C GLU A 201 -4.97 15.42 -25.21
N ARG A 202 -4.49 15.83 -24.02
CA ARG A 202 -3.31 15.28 -23.33
C ARG A 202 -3.63 13.99 -22.56
N TYR A 203 -4.40 13.10 -23.20
CA TYR A 203 -4.87 11.86 -22.61
C TYR A 203 -3.78 10.97 -21.98
N PRO A 204 -2.56 10.85 -22.55
CA PRO A 204 -1.49 10.09 -21.90
C PRO A 204 -1.10 10.63 -20.52
N LEU A 205 -1.02 11.96 -20.36
CA LEU A 205 -0.69 12.61 -19.10
C LEU A 205 -1.85 12.48 -18.10
N GLN A 206 -3.09 12.70 -18.55
CA GLN A 206 -4.27 12.50 -17.71
C GLN A 206 -4.41 11.05 -17.25
N ALA A 207 -4.16 10.08 -18.14
CA ALA A 207 -4.19 8.67 -17.81
C ALA A 207 -3.09 8.27 -16.81
N LYS A 208 -1.88 8.83 -16.94
CA LYS A 208 -0.80 8.65 -15.97
C LYS A 208 -1.20 9.21 -14.59
N ARG A 209 -1.78 10.42 -14.57
CA ARG A 209 -2.25 11.10 -13.36
C ARG A 209 -3.34 10.31 -12.66
N LEU A 210 -4.35 9.84 -13.39
CA LEU A 210 -5.44 9.03 -12.84
C LEU A 210 -4.93 7.69 -12.29
N ARG A 211 -4.10 6.97 -13.04
CA ARG A 211 -3.49 5.71 -12.55
C ARG A 211 -2.72 5.91 -11.26
N LEU A 212 -1.91 6.96 -11.17
CA LEU A 212 -1.14 7.28 -9.98
C LEU A 212 -2.03 7.41 -8.73
N VAL A 213 -3.14 8.15 -8.84
CA VAL A 213 -4.10 8.30 -7.73
C VAL A 213 -4.86 7.00 -7.43
N LEU A 214 -5.36 6.32 -8.46
CA LEU A 214 -6.09 5.05 -8.29
C LEU A 214 -5.21 3.99 -7.63
N ASP A 215 -3.92 3.98 -7.97
CA ASP A 215 -2.94 3.03 -7.46
C ASP A 215 -2.54 3.33 -6.02
N GLU A 216 -2.27 4.60 -5.71
CA GLU A 216 -1.91 5.08 -4.37
C GLU A 216 -3.04 4.83 -3.36
N LEU A 217 -4.28 5.08 -3.77
CA LEU A 217 -5.44 4.91 -2.92
C LEU A 217 -6.00 3.48 -2.90
N GLU A 218 -5.42 2.58 -3.71
CA GLU A 218 -5.84 1.18 -3.85
C GLU A 218 -7.36 1.04 -4.07
N ILE A 219 -7.91 1.87 -4.95
CA ILE A 219 -9.36 2.06 -5.14
C ILE A 219 -10.04 0.83 -5.76
N GLY A 220 -9.29 0.00 -6.48
CA GLY A 220 -9.84 -1.17 -7.14
C GLY A 220 -8.90 -1.72 -8.21
N LEU A 221 -9.49 -2.36 -9.21
CA LEU A 221 -8.81 -2.97 -10.35
C LEU A 221 -9.21 -2.23 -11.63
N VAL A 222 -8.22 -1.72 -12.37
CA VAL A 222 -8.45 -1.21 -13.72
C VAL A 222 -8.51 -2.42 -14.65
N LEU A 223 -9.69 -2.70 -15.19
CA LEU A 223 -9.95 -3.83 -16.10
C LEU A 223 -9.56 -3.52 -17.55
N GLY A 224 -9.55 -2.24 -17.91
CA GLY A 224 -9.17 -1.78 -19.24
C GLY A 224 -9.19 -0.27 -19.33
N GLU A 225 -8.39 0.26 -20.25
CA GLU A 225 -8.36 1.68 -20.57
C GLU A 225 -8.17 1.89 -22.08
N GLY A 226 -8.64 3.02 -22.61
CA GLY A 226 -8.43 3.32 -24.01
C GLY A 226 -9.18 4.53 -24.53
N ARG A 227 -8.85 4.90 -25.78
CA ARG A 227 -9.54 5.96 -26.50
C ARG A 227 -10.91 5.49 -26.97
N GLY A 228 -11.89 6.35 -26.81
CA GLY A 228 -13.25 6.15 -27.28
C GLY A 228 -13.83 7.42 -27.87
N LYS A 229 -15.10 7.33 -28.28
CA LYS A 229 -15.91 8.47 -28.71
C LYS A 229 -17.17 8.48 -27.88
N ASP A 230 -17.48 9.61 -27.26
CA ASP A 230 -18.75 9.82 -26.61
C ASP A 230 -19.70 10.63 -27.49
N PHE A 231 -20.99 10.31 -27.42
CA PHE A 231 -22.02 10.94 -28.24
C PHE A 231 -22.96 11.69 -27.31
N ALA A 232 -22.48 12.81 -26.76
CA ALA A 232 -23.29 13.69 -25.91
C ALA A 232 -24.49 14.28 -26.68
N HIS A 233 -24.34 14.43 -28.01
CA HIS A 233 -25.42 14.75 -28.94
C HIS A 233 -25.34 13.85 -30.18
N ILE A 234 -26.49 13.57 -30.80
CA ILE A 234 -26.58 12.82 -32.07
C ILE A 234 -25.63 13.47 -33.09
N LEU A 235 -24.75 12.65 -33.68
CA LEU A 235 -23.78 13.00 -34.74
C LEU A 235 -22.57 13.89 -34.34
N MET A 236 -22.37 14.22 -33.05
CA MET A 236 -21.17 14.95 -32.61
C MET A 236 -20.32 14.09 -31.66
N PRO A 237 -19.41 13.25 -32.19
CA PRO A 237 -18.52 12.46 -31.34
C PRO A 237 -17.45 13.34 -30.68
N VAL A 238 -17.39 13.33 -29.36
CA VAL A 238 -16.33 13.95 -28.57
C VAL A 238 -15.28 12.88 -28.26
N PRO A 239 -13.99 13.12 -28.53
CA PRO A 239 -12.94 12.20 -28.11
C PRO A 239 -12.92 12.12 -26.58
N VAL A 240 -12.78 10.91 -26.07
CA VAL A 240 -12.76 10.65 -24.63
C VAL A 240 -11.78 9.52 -24.34
N TYR A 241 -11.09 9.58 -23.21
CA TYR A 241 -10.35 8.43 -22.69
C TYR A 241 -11.17 7.75 -21.60
N ARG A 242 -11.24 6.42 -21.64
CA ARG A 242 -12.08 5.65 -20.73
C ARG A 242 -11.24 4.74 -19.85
N PHE A 243 -11.66 4.59 -18.60
CA PHE A 243 -11.19 3.57 -17.69
C PHE A 243 -12.36 2.73 -17.22
N HIS A 244 -12.24 1.41 -17.33
CA HIS A 244 -13.15 0.45 -16.71
C HIS A 244 -12.57 0.02 -15.37
N LEU A 245 -13.25 0.39 -14.29
CA LEU A 245 -12.83 0.15 -12.91
C LEU A 245 -13.77 -0.85 -12.26
N ALA A 246 -13.23 -1.95 -11.73
CA ALA A 246 -13.92 -2.78 -10.76
C ALA A 246 -13.54 -2.30 -9.35
N THR A 247 -14.52 -1.95 -8.53
CA THR A 247 -14.29 -1.48 -7.16
C THR A 247 -15.34 -2.00 -6.19
N PHE A 248 -14.97 -2.07 -4.91
CA PHE A 248 -15.87 -2.35 -3.79
C PHE A 248 -16.33 -1.06 -3.07
N LEU A 249 -15.89 0.10 -3.56
CA LEU A 249 -16.27 1.41 -3.02
C LEU A 249 -17.54 1.93 -3.70
N GLU A 250 -18.30 2.72 -2.97
CA GLU A 250 -19.50 3.38 -3.48
C GLU A 250 -19.14 4.41 -4.58
N PRO A 251 -19.96 4.57 -5.63
CA PRO A 251 -19.68 5.49 -6.73
C PRO A 251 -19.45 6.93 -6.25
N GLU A 252 -20.15 7.36 -5.21
CA GLU A 252 -20.01 8.67 -4.58
C GLU A 252 -18.58 8.91 -4.10
N ARG A 253 -17.98 7.92 -3.44
CA ARG A 253 -16.59 8.01 -2.96
C ARG A 253 -15.59 8.12 -4.10
N ILE A 254 -15.84 7.43 -5.21
CA ILE A 254 -15.00 7.54 -6.40
C ILE A 254 -15.16 8.93 -7.03
N LYS A 255 -16.40 9.45 -7.09
CA LYS A 255 -16.67 10.77 -7.66
C LYS A 255 -16.01 11.89 -6.85
N GLU A 256 -15.98 11.81 -5.52
CA GLU A 256 -15.22 12.75 -4.67
C GLU A 256 -13.75 12.85 -5.10
N ILE A 257 -13.11 11.70 -5.30
CA ILE A 257 -11.70 11.62 -5.70
C ILE A 257 -11.50 12.22 -7.09
N LEU A 258 -12.36 11.86 -8.05
CA LEU A 258 -12.30 12.40 -9.40
C LEU A 258 -12.47 13.91 -9.44
N MET A 259 -13.39 14.47 -8.63
CA MET A 259 -13.56 15.92 -8.53
C MET A 259 -12.32 16.62 -7.99
N GLY A 260 -11.65 16.05 -6.98
CA GLY A 260 -10.38 16.56 -6.48
C GLY A 260 -9.24 16.52 -7.53
N MET A 261 -9.40 15.72 -8.59
CA MET A 261 -8.49 15.67 -9.73
C MET A 261 -8.91 16.61 -10.88
N GLU A 262 -10.07 17.27 -10.87
CA GLU A 262 -10.45 18.15 -12.00
C GLU A 262 -9.59 19.43 -12.06
N TYR A 263 -9.03 19.85 -10.93
CA TYR A 263 -8.30 21.11 -10.76
C TYR A 263 -6.82 20.87 -10.39
N SER A 264 -5.95 21.79 -10.82
CA SER A 264 -4.53 21.85 -10.42
C SER A 264 -4.34 22.60 -9.11
N ALA A 265 -3.10 22.63 -8.61
CA ALA A 265 -2.74 23.40 -7.41
C ALA A 265 -2.96 24.93 -7.58
N SER A 266 -2.95 25.44 -8.82
CA SER A 266 -3.19 26.86 -9.11
C SER A 266 -4.68 27.21 -9.19
N GLY A 267 -5.57 26.23 -8.97
CA GLY A 267 -7.01 26.38 -9.15
C GLY A 267 -7.47 26.27 -10.60
N LYS A 268 -6.55 25.98 -11.54
CA LYS A 268 -6.90 25.81 -12.95
C LYS A 268 -7.60 24.47 -13.19
N ARG A 269 -8.72 24.48 -13.90
CA ARG A 269 -9.37 23.23 -14.33
C ARG A 269 -8.56 22.58 -15.44
N LEU A 270 -8.09 21.36 -15.20
CA LEU A 270 -7.25 20.59 -16.13
C LEU A 270 -8.05 19.62 -16.98
N VAL A 271 -9.13 19.07 -16.43
CA VAL A 271 -9.87 17.95 -17.04
C VAL A 271 -11.28 17.86 -16.48
N ASP A 272 -12.21 17.30 -17.25
CA ASP A 272 -13.53 16.88 -16.75
C ASP A 272 -13.55 15.35 -16.59
N LEU A 273 -13.88 14.89 -15.38
CA LEU A 273 -13.86 13.48 -15.03
C LEU A 273 -15.27 13.02 -14.66
N ASP A 274 -15.91 12.31 -15.58
CA ASP A 274 -17.23 11.75 -15.34
C ASP A 274 -17.16 10.31 -14.88
N LEU A 275 -18.11 9.93 -14.01
CA LEU A 275 -18.23 8.59 -13.48
C LEU A 275 -19.59 8.01 -13.85
N PHE A 276 -19.58 6.80 -14.40
CA PHE A 276 -20.76 6.06 -14.79
C PHE A 276 -20.80 4.68 -14.14
N GLU A 277 -21.99 4.25 -13.75
CA GLU A 277 -22.32 2.86 -13.44
C GLU A 277 -23.36 2.40 -14.47
N GLY A 278 -22.90 1.63 -15.47
CA GLY A 278 -23.68 1.35 -16.68
C GLY A 278 -24.08 2.63 -17.42
N LYS A 279 -25.37 2.98 -17.42
CA LYS A 279 -25.90 4.21 -18.05
C LYS A 279 -26.11 5.36 -17.05
N LYS A 280 -25.97 5.11 -15.75
CA LYS A 280 -26.23 6.10 -14.71
C LYS A 280 -24.96 6.92 -14.45
N LYS A 281 -25.05 8.24 -14.62
CA LYS A 281 -23.97 9.18 -14.27
C LYS A 281 -24.07 9.59 -12.80
N THR A 282 -22.97 9.53 -12.06
CA THR A 282 -22.89 10.09 -10.71
C THR A 282 -22.67 11.59 -10.79
N SER A 283 -23.64 12.38 -10.30
CA SER A 283 -23.60 13.85 -10.35
C SER A 283 -22.67 14.43 -9.27
N TRP A 284 -22.02 15.55 -9.58
CA TRP A 284 -21.21 16.31 -8.61
C TRP A 284 -22.05 16.95 -7.51
N GLY A 285 -23.33 17.25 -7.78
CA GLY A 285 -24.20 17.99 -6.84
C GLY A 285 -24.45 17.26 -5.52
N ALA A 286 -24.26 15.95 -5.48
CA ALA A 286 -24.33 15.18 -4.24
C ALA A 286 -23.06 15.32 -3.34
N MET A 287 -21.97 15.88 -3.88
CA MET A 287 -20.71 16.11 -3.16
C MET A 287 -20.55 17.57 -2.71
N ALA A 288 -21.39 18.46 -3.20
CA ALA A 288 -21.34 19.89 -2.91
C ALA A 288 -21.93 20.17 -1.52
N GLU A 289 -21.27 21.05 -0.77
CA GLU A 289 -21.84 21.64 0.44
C GLU A 289 -22.89 22.70 0.08
N LYS A 290 -23.66 23.14 1.09
CA LYS A 290 -24.72 24.14 0.89
C LYS A 290 -24.11 25.44 0.36
N ASP A 291 -24.67 25.95 -0.73
CA ASP A 291 -24.23 27.17 -1.42
C ASP A 291 -22.80 27.09 -2.03
N GLU A 292 -22.28 25.87 -2.24
CA GLU A 292 -21.00 25.61 -2.90
C GLU A 292 -21.18 25.44 -4.43
N ASP A 293 -20.37 26.14 -5.22
CA ASP A 293 -20.28 25.89 -6.66
C ASP A 293 -19.32 24.73 -6.97
N ARG A 294 -19.33 24.24 -8.22
CA ARG A 294 -18.52 23.09 -8.62
C ARG A 294 -17.01 23.33 -8.44
N GLU A 295 -16.56 24.56 -8.65
CA GLU A 295 -15.14 24.92 -8.56
C GLU A 295 -14.65 24.89 -7.11
N ARG A 296 -15.41 25.51 -6.19
CA ARG A 296 -15.13 25.45 -4.75
C ARG A 296 -15.15 24.01 -4.23
N ALA A 297 -16.15 23.22 -4.65
CA ALA A 297 -16.22 21.80 -4.32
C ALA A 297 -15.00 21.03 -4.84
N GLY A 298 -14.56 21.31 -6.06
CA GLY A 298 -13.36 20.70 -6.65
C GLY A 298 -12.09 21.02 -5.88
N VAL A 299 -11.88 22.28 -5.50
CA VAL A 299 -10.71 22.73 -4.71
C VAL A 299 -10.71 22.11 -3.31
N ARG A 300 -11.85 22.11 -2.60
CA ARG A 300 -11.97 21.45 -1.29
C ARG A 300 -11.69 19.95 -1.36
N LEU A 301 -12.27 19.27 -2.36
CA LEU A 301 -12.04 17.84 -2.56
C LEU A 301 -10.59 17.53 -2.98
N ARG A 302 -9.91 18.48 -3.66
CA ARG A 302 -8.49 18.37 -3.94
C ARG A 302 -7.66 18.38 -2.66
N GLU A 303 -7.91 19.31 -1.73
CA GLU A 303 -7.20 19.35 -0.44
C GLU A 303 -7.34 18.01 0.29
N ARG A 304 -8.57 17.50 0.39
CA ARG A 304 -8.86 16.19 1.00
C ARG A 304 -8.21 15.02 0.25
N LEU A 305 -8.13 15.10 -1.08
CA LEU A 305 -7.41 14.10 -1.88
C LEU A 305 -5.93 14.12 -1.53
N MET A 306 -5.29 15.30 -1.50
CA MET A 306 -3.87 15.46 -1.23
C MET A 306 -3.49 14.96 0.17
N GLU A 307 -4.34 15.16 1.18
CA GLU A 307 -4.15 14.60 2.54
C GLU A 307 -4.09 13.06 2.56
N GLY A 308 -4.77 12.39 1.63
CA GLY A 308 -4.78 10.93 1.53
C GLY A 308 -3.59 10.33 0.79
N LEU A 309 -2.87 11.14 0.02
CA LEU A 309 -1.73 10.73 -0.80
C LEU A 309 -0.42 10.81 -0.03
N LEU A 310 0.54 9.96 -0.40
CA LEU A 310 1.90 10.11 0.08
C LEU A 310 2.53 11.39 -0.49
N PRO A 311 3.44 12.07 0.25
CA PRO A 311 4.12 13.26 -0.24
C PRO A 311 4.81 13.05 -1.60
N SER A 312 5.49 11.92 -1.78
CA SER A 312 6.13 11.56 -3.05
C SER A 312 5.14 11.46 -4.21
N THR A 313 3.93 10.97 -3.95
CA THR A 313 2.87 10.87 -4.94
C THR A 313 2.29 12.25 -5.25
N GLY A 314 2.13 13.10 -4.24
CA GLY A 314 1.78 14.51 -4.41
C GLY A 314 2.78 15.28 -5.28
N ASP A 315 4.08 15.10 -5.04
CA ASP A 315 5.15 15.71 -5.84
C ASP A 315 5.12 15.24 -7.30
N GLN A 316 4.87 13.94 -7.52
CA GLN A 316 4.74 13.39 -8.87
C GLN A 316 3.50 13.92 -9.59
N LEU A 317 2.37 14.08 -8.89
CA LEU A 317 1.17 14.70 -9.45
C LEU A 317 1.45 16.14 -9.85
N ALA A 318 2.08 16.94 -8.98
CA ALA A 318 2.42 18.33 -9.28
C ALA A 318 3.28 18.45 -10.55
N ARG A 319 4.29 17.58 -10.72
CA ARG A 319 5.12 17.57 -11.94
C ARG A 319 4.32 17.25 -13.20
N ILE A 320 3.39 16.30 -13.14
CA ILE A 320 2.54 15.95 -14.28
C ILE A 320 1.59 17.13 -14.60
N GLU A 321 1.03 17.77 -13.58
CA GLU A 321 0.15 18.94 -13.74
C GLU A 321 0.91 20.14 -14.35
N GLU A 322 2.15 20.39 -13.93
CA GLU A 322 3.03 21.40 -14.54
C GLU A 322 3.34 21.09 -16.01
N GLU A 323 3.57 19.83 -16.37
CA GLU A 323 3.77 19.39 -17.76
C GLU A 323 2.49 19.63 -18.60
N ILE A 324 1.32 19.29 -18.04
CA ILE A 324 0.03 19.56 -18.66
C ILE A 324 -0.19 21.07 -18.83
N GLU A 325 0.19 21.93 -17.89
CA GLU A 325 0.01 23.38 -18.06
C GLU A 325 1.09 24.02 -18.94
N GLY A 326 2.31 23.47 -18.94
CA GLY A 326 3.47 24.01 -19.67
C GLY A 326 3.34 23.85 -21.18
N GLU A 327 2.86 22.70 -21.66
CA GLU A 327 2.64 22.46 -23.08
C GLU A 327 1.48 23.28 -23.66
N GLU A 328 0.59 23.88 -22.85
CA GLU A 328 -0.46 24.79 -23.34
C GLU A 328 0.12 26.12 -23.82
N ARG A 329 1.28 26.50 -23.28
CA ARG A 329 1.95 27.77 -23.59
C ARG A 329 2.88 27.69 -24.82
N ALA A 330 2.97 26.53 -25.47
CA ALA A 330 3.79 26.26 -26.65
C ALA A 330 2.94 26.23 -27.93
#